data_AF-A0A3M2CBD4-F1
#
_entry.id   AF-A0A3M2CBD4-F1
#
_cell.length_a   1.000
_cell.length_b   1.000
_cell.length_c   1.000
_cell.angle_alpha   90.00
_cell.angle_beta   90.00
_cell.angle_gamma   90.00
#
_symmetry.space_group_name_H-M   'P 1'
#
loop_
_entity.id
_entity.type
_entity.pdbx_description
1 polymer ?
#
loop_
_entity_poly.entity_id
_entity_poly.type
_entity_poly.pdbx_seq_one_letter_code
_entity_poly.pdbx_strand_id
1 'polypeptide(L)'
;MRTLRRTIEVGLPILGMVVVFGAVLAIPATRIQLQLLVVLLGVLMIEAGVWGLTAQVLPNERRYTALRAEVDGFIDLVRELNAAATDDAGAAERSPRFEAALAKMHASVDRMAELAGQED
;
A
#
# COMPACT_ATOMS: atom_id res chain seq x y z
N MET A 1 8.49 -11.37 3.29
CA MET A 1 8.43 -11.04 1.85
C MET A 1 8.75 -9.58 1.47
N ARG A 2 8.81 -8.61 2.41
CA ARG A 2 9.26 -7.22 2.13
C ARG A 2 10.69 -7.10 1.64
N THR A 3 11.60 -7.94 2.15
CA THR A 3 12.99 -8.03 1.70
C THR A 3 13.07 -8.50 0.26
N LEU A 4 12.35 -9.56 -0.11
CA LEU A 4 12.32 -10.08 -1.49
C LEU A 4 11.78 -9.02 -2.47
N ARG A 5 10.69 -8.33 -2.12
CA ARG A 5 10.14 -7.23 -2.93
C ARG A 5 11.13 -6.08 -3.10
N ARG A 6 11.73 -5.62 -2.00
CA ARG A 6 12.76 -4.57 -2.02
C ARG A 6 14.01 -4.99 -2.81
N THR A 7 14.40 -6.26 -2.72
CA THR A 7 15.50 -6.84 -3.50
C THR A 7 15.17 -6.89 -4.99
N ILE A 8 13.92 -7.14 -5.37
CA ILE A 8 13.50 -7.12 -6.78
C ILE A 8 13.41 -5.68 -7.30
N GLU A 9 12.79 -4.76 -6.56
CA GLU A 9 12.66 -3.35 -6.96
C GLU A 9 14.03 -2.65 -7.10
N VAL A 10 14.99 -2.99 -6.23
CA VAL A 10 16.36 -2.45 -6.30
C VAL A 10 17.24 -3.27 -7.26
N GLY A 11 17.05 -4.58 -7.33
CA GLY A 11 17.87 -5.49 -8.12
C GLY A 11 17.58 -5.41 -9.62
N LEU A 12 16.33 -5.17 -10.02
CA LEU A 12 15.94 -5.13 -11.42
C LEU A 12 16.56 -3.94 -12.19
N PRO A 13 16.61 -2.71 -11.64
CA PRO A 13 17.34 -1.60 -12.26
C PRO A 13 18.86 -1.84 -12.32
N ILE A 14 19.45 -2.43 -11.27
CA ILE A 14 20.88 -2.78 -11.26
C ILE A 14 21.18 -3.79 -12.38
N LEU A 15 20.34 -4.81 -12.52
CA LEU A 15 20.46 -5.81 -13.58
C LEU A 15 20.31 -5.17 -14.97
N GLY A 16 19.32 -4.28 -15.15
CA GLY A 16 19.11 -3.56 -16.41
C GLY A 16 20.30 -2.69 -16.78
N MET A 17 20.91 -2.02 -15.81
CA MET A 17 22.14 -1.23 -16.00
C MET A 17 23.31 -2.10 -16.48
N VAL A 18 23.50 -3.28 -15.87
CA VAL A 18 24.53 -4.24 -16.31
C VAL A 18 24.27 -4.71 -17.74
N VAL A 19 23.01 -4.96 -18.12
CA VAL A 19 22.64 -5.36 -19.49
C VAL A 19 22.95 -4.25 -20.49
N VAL A 20 22.63 -2.99 -20.18
CA VAL A 20 22.93 -1.84 -21.06
C VAL A 20 24.44 -1.68 -21.26
N PHE A 21 25.22 -1.66 -20.19
CA PHE A 21 26.67 -1.54 -20.30
C PHE A 21 27.30 -2.75 -21.01
N GLY A 22 26.83 -3.97 -20.71
CA GLY A 22 27.27 -5.18 -21.38
C GLY A 22 27.00 -5.12 -22.89
N ALA A 23 25.83 -4.64 -23.30
CA ALA A 23 25.50 -4.47 -24.71
C ALA A 23 26.44 -3.48 -25.41
N VAL A 24 26.73 -2.35 -24.77
CA VAL A 24 27.62 -1.31 -25.34
C VAL A 24 29.07 -1.79 -25.44
N LEU A 25 29.55 -2.55 -24.47
CA LEU A 25 30.95 -2.99 -24.41
C LEU A 25 31.23 -4.26 -25.20
N ALA A 26 30.29 -5.21 -25.23
CA ALA A 26 30.51 -6.54 -25.80
C ALA A 26 29.97 -6.70 -27.22
N ILE A 27 28.98 -5.90 -27.65
CA ILE A 27 28.41 -6.01 -28.99
C ILE A 27 29.16 -5.06 -29.93
N PRO A 28 29.81 -5.58 -30.98
CA PRO A 28 30.51 -4.74 -31.94
C PRO A 28 29.52 -3.87 -32.74
N ALA A 29 29.92 -2.64 -33.02
CA ALA A 29 29.08 -1.63 -33.72
C ALA A 29 28.60 -2.07 -35.11
N THR A 30 29.23 -3.09 -35.72
CA THR A 30 28.79 -3.73 -36.96
C THR A 30 27.44 -4.45 -36.82
N ARG A 31 27.00 -4.74 -35.59
CA ARG A 31 25.69 -5.35 -35.26
C ARG A 31 24.81 -4.39 -34.48
N ILE A 32 24.72 -3.14 -34.96
CA ILE A 32 23.99 -2.06 -34.28
C ILE A 32 22.53 -2.40 -33.96
N GLN A 33 21.86 -3.17 -34.83
CA GLN A 33 20.46 -3.59 -34.59
C GLN A 33 20.34 -4.48 -33.35
N LEU A 34 21.28 -5.42 -33.17
CA LEU A 34 21.30 -6.28 -31.99
C LEU A 34 21.67 -5.49 -30.74
N GLN A 35 22.63 -4.57 -30.85
CA GLN A 35 23.03 -3.70 -29.75
C GLN A 35 21.85 -2.83 -29.27
N LEU A 36 21.12 -2.20 -30.19
CA LEU A 36 19.95 -1.40 -29.89
C LEU A 36 18.84 -2.20 -29.21
N LEU A 37 18.58 -3.43 -29.68
CA LEU A 37 17.55 -4.29 -29.09
C LEU A 37 17.91 -4.67 -27.64
N VAL A 38 19.16 -5.05 -27.38
CA VAL A 38 19.61 -5.42 -26.03
C VAL A 38 19.63 -4.19 -25.10
N VAL A 39 20.03 -3.02 -25.59
CA VAL A 39 19.96 -1.77 -24.83
C VAL A 39 18.51 -1.42 -24.49
N LEU A 40 17.60 -1.51 -25.47
CA LEU A 40 16.17 -1.28 -25.25
C LEU A 40 15.60 -2.21 -24.18
N LEU A 41 15.97 -3.49 -24.21
CA LEU A 41 15.57 -4.46 -23.20
C LEU A 41 16.09 -4.08 -21.80
N GLY A 42 17.36 -3.64 -21.71
CA GLY A 42 17.95 -3.18 -20.45
C GLY A 42 17.26 -1.93 -19.89
N VAL A 43 16.89 -0.98 -20.75
CA VAL A 43 16.13 0.22 -20.36
C VAL A 43 14.73 -0.14 -19.86
N LEU A 44 14.01 -1.03 -20.56
CA LEU A 44 12.71 -1.52 -20.12
C LEU A 44 12.77 -2.22 -18.76
N MET A 45 13.83 -2.96 -18.47
CA MET A 45 14.05 -3.55 -17.14
C MET A 45 14.25 -2.48 -16.06
N ILE A 46 14.99 -1.42 -16.36
CA ILE A 46 15.17 -0.29 -15.43
C ILE A 46 13.83 0.39 -15.16
N GLU A 47 13.07 0.72 -16.20
CA GLU A 47 11.75 1.33 -16.07
C GLU A 47 10.79 0.44 -15.29
N ALA A 48 10.78 -0.86 -15.55
CA ALA A 48 9.92 -1.80 -14.82
C ALA A 48 10.22 -1.84 -13.31
N GLY A 49 11.48 -1.70 -12.92
CA GLY A 49 11.88 -1.62 -11.52
C GLY A 49 11.50 -0.29 -10.87
N VAL A 50 11.70 0.83 -11.58
CA VAL A 50 11.40 2.19 -11.10
C VAL A 50 9.88 2.44 -10.97
N TRP A 51 9.10 1.95 -11.93
CA TRP A 51 7.64 2.11 -11.93
C TRP A 51 6.95 1.17 -10.93
N GLY A 52 7.70 0.27 -10.28
CA GLY A 52 7.14 -0.67 -9.33
C GLY A 52 6.08 -1.56 -9.97
N LEU A 53 6.24 -1.99 -11.23
CA LEU A 53 5.30 -2.93 -11.87
C LEU A 53 5.21 -4.25 -11.10
N THR A 54 6.26 -4.60 -10.37
CA THR A 54 6.27 -5.70 -9.38
C THR A 54 5.28 -5.46 -8.23
N ALA A 55 4.95 -4.21 -7.91
CA ALA A 55 3.98 -3.86 -6.89
C ALA A 55 2.54 -4.18 -7.28
N GLN A 56 2.26 -4.18 -8.58
CA GLN A 56 0.96 -4.51 -9.15
C GLN A 56 0.82 -6.02 -9.44
N VAL A 57 1.94 -6.71 -9.72
CA VAL A 57 1.98 -8.15 -10.02
C VAL A 57 2.16 -9.03 -8.77
N LEU A 58 2.92 -8.61 -7.76
CA LEU A 58 2.93 -9.28 -6.45
C LEU A 58 1.88 -8.62 -5.55
N PRO A 59 0.78 -9.32 -5.17
CA PRO A 59 -0.23 -8.75 -4.29
C PRO A 59 0.47 -8.24 -3.02
N ASN A 60 0.21 -6.97 -2.74
CA ASN A 60 0.59 -6.36 -1.47
C ASN A 60 -0.31 -7.06 -0.43
N GLU A 61 0.16 -8.15 0.19
CA GLU A 61 -0.50 -8.78 1.33
C GLU A 61 -0.77 -7.66 2.34
N ARG A 62 -2.03 -7.22 2.40
CA ARG A 62 -2.43 -6.07 3.21
C ARG A 62 -2.42 -6.51 4.66
N ARG A 63 -1.24 -6.52 5.26
CA ARG A 63 -1.06 -6.84 6.67
C ARG A 63 -1.97 -5.98 7.55
N TYR A 64 -2.56 -6.60 8.58
CA TYR A 64 -3.54 -5.96 9.48
C TYR A 64 -4.83 -5.56 8.75
N THR A 65 -5.35 -6.40 7.84
CA THR A 65 -6.60 -6.13 7.13
C THR A 65 -7.78 -5.99 8.09
N ALA A 66 -7.89 -6.88 9.07
CA ALA A 66 -8.94 -6.80 10.08
C ALA A 66 -8.89 -5.49 10.87
N LEU A 67 -7.69 -5.07 11.31
CA LEU A 67 -7.51 -3.80 12.03
C LEU A 67 -7.91 -2.60 11.17
N ARG A 68 -7.55 -2.60 9.88
CA ARG A 68 -7.96 -1.53 8.96
C ARG A 68 -9.48 -1.48 8.78
N ALA A 69 -10.13 -2.63 8.62
CA ALA A 69 -11.58 -2.69 8.50
C ALA A 69 -12.29 -2.13 9.75
N GLU A 70 -11.75 -2.43 10.94
CA GLU A 70 -12.28 -1.86 12.20
C GLU A 70 -12.07 -0.34 12.29
N VAL A 71 -10.91 0.17 11.87
CA VAL A 71 -10.64 1.63 11.81
C VAL A 71 -11.60 2.34 10.85
N ASP A 72 -11.87 1.75 9.68
CA ASP A 72 -12.82 2.31 8.72
C ASP A 72 -14.23 2.40 9.34
N GLY A 73 -14.67 1.35 10.04
CA GLY A 73 -15.93 1.37 10.78
C GLY A 73 -15.96 2.39 11.93
N PHE A 74 -14.82 2.60 12.61
CA PHE A 74 -14.70 3.63 13.65
C PHE A 74 -14.89 5.05 13.10
N ILE A 75 -14.42 5.33 11.89
CA ILE A 75 -14.62 6.65 11.24
C ILE A 75 -16.11 6.92 11.00
N ASP A 76 -16.89 5.89 10.64
CA ASP A 76 -18.34 6.04 10.49
C ASP A 76 -19.03 6.30 11.84
N LEU A 77 -18.56 5.67 12.93
CA LEU A 77 -19.07 5.94 14.28
C LEU A 77 -18.79 7.37 14.74
N VAL A 78 -17.63 7.95 14.39
CA VAL A 78 -17.32 9.37 14.67
C VAL A 78 -18.35 10.28 14.00
N ARG A 79 -18.77 9.96 12.77
CA ARG A 79 -19.81 10.71 12.05
C ARG A 79 -21.18 10.54 12.72
N GLU A 80 -21.53 9.33 13.13
CA GLU A 80 -22.78 9.03 13.85
C GLU A 80 -22.86 9.80 15.19
N LEU A 81 -21.75 9.82 15.94
CA LEU A 81 -21.64 10.57 17.19
C LEU A 81 -21.80 12.08 16.97
N ASN A 82 -21.13 12.63 15.96
CA ASN A 82 -21.23 14.06 15.66
C ASN A 82 -22.64 14.45 15.21
N ALA A 83 -23.28 13.63 14.36
CA ALA A 83 -24.66 13.85 13.96
C ALA A 83 -25.62 13.85 15.16
N ALA A 84 -25.48 12.87 16.07
CA ALA A 84 -26.27 12.81 17.29
C ALA A 84 -26.00 14.01 18.24
N ALA A 85 -24.77 14.52 18.28
CA ALA A 85 -24.46 15.71 19.07
C ALA A 85 -25.06 17.00 18.49
N THR A 86 -25.13 17.11 17.17
CA THR A 86 -25.68 18.30 16.50
C THR A 86 -27.21 18.30 16.44
N ASP A 87 -27.84 17.13 16.34
CA ASP A 87 -29.30 17.01 16.30
C ASP A 87 -29.94 17.40 17.66
N ASP A 88 -29.22 17.19 18.76
CA ASP A 88 -29.65 17.50 20.13
C ASP A 88 -29.01 18.80 20.66
N ALA A 89 -28.53 19.67 19.78
CA ALA A 89 -27.92 20.95 20.15
C ALA A 89 -28.94 21.86 20.87
N GLY A 90 -28.89 21.85 22.21
CA GLY A 90 -29.78 22.60 23.10
C GLY A 90 -30.59 21.75 24.08
N ALA A 91 -30.53 20.42 24.00
CA ALA A 91 -31.11 19.53 24.99
C ALA A 91 -30.28 19.54 26.29
N ALA A 92 -30.97 19.56 27.45
CA ALA A 92 -30.31 19.52 28.76
C ALA A 92 -29.68 18.14 29.06
N GLU A 93 -30.18 17.09 28.42
CA GLU A 93 -29.67 15.73 28.52
C GLU A 93 -29.07 15.26 27.20
N ARG A 94 -28.01 14.46 27.28
CA ARG A 94 -27.47 13.79 26.11
C ARG A 94 -28.48 12.80 25.57
N SER A 95 -28.62 12.82 24.25
CA SER A 95 -29.52 11.91 23.58
C SER A 95 -29.11 10.46 23.71
N PRO A 96 -30.09 9.54 23.81
CA PRO A 96 -29.83 8.10 23.79
C PRO A 96 -29.01 7.67 22.57
N ARG A 97 -29.15 8.39 21.44
CA ARG A 97 -28.40 8.13 20.22
C ARG A 97 -26.92 8.48 20.37
N PHE A 98 -26.62 9.57 21.07
CA PHE A 98 -25.25 9.97 21.39
C PHE A 98 -24.57 8.94 22.29
N GLU A 99 -25.23 8.53 23.38
CA GLU A 99 -24.71 7.53 24.31
C GLU A 99 -24.51 6.16 23.62
N ALA A 100 -25.44 5.77 22.73
CA ALA A 100 -25.30 4.54 21.94
C ALA A 100 -24.11 4.60 20.98
N ALA A 101 -23.90 5.72 20.28
CA ALA A 101 -22.75 5.90 19.39
C ALA A 101 -21.43 5.89 20.17
N LEU A 102 -21.40 6.54 21.33
CA LEU A 102 -20.23 6.56 22.21
C LEU A 102 -19.88 5.15 22.72
N ALA A 103 -20.88 4.37 23.13
CA ALA A 103 -20.67 2.99 23.56
C ALA A 103 -20.11 2.10 22.43
N LYS A 104 -20.61 2.26 21.20
CA LYS A 104 -20.08 1.56 20.02
C LYS A 104 -18.62 1.96 19.73
N MET A 105 -18.26 3.23 19.90
CA MET A 105 -16.90 3.71 19.73
C MET A 105 -15.93 3.08 20.73
N HIS A 106 -16.32 2.99 22.01
CA HIS A 106 -15.51 2.30 23.02
C HIS A 106 -15.29 0.83 22.67
N ALA A 107 -16.36 0.12 22.31
CA ALA A 107 -16.26 -1.28 21.89
C ALA A 107 -15.40 -1.47 20.63
N SER A 108 -15.40 -0.50 19.71
CA SER A 108 -14.54 -0.51 18.52
C SER A 108 -13.05 -0.33 18.88
N VAL A 109 -12.74 0.54 19.84
CA VAL A 109 -11.37 0.68 20.37
C VAL A 109 -10.89 -0.61 21.04
N ASP A 110 -11.77 -1.29 21.79
CA ASP A 110 -11.45 -2.58 22.41
C ASP A 110 -11.13 -3.64 21.34
N ARG A 111 -11.95 -3.73 20.28
CA ARG A 111 -11.67 -4.62 19.12
C ARG A 111 -10.38 -4.25 18.40
N MET A 112 -10.07 -2.96 18.23
CA MET A 112 -8.80 -2.54 17.67
C MET A 112 -7.60 -2.97 18.52
N ALA A 113 -7.75 -2.97 19.85
CA ALA A 113 -6.72 -3.46 20.76
C ALA A 113 -6.53 -4.98 20.64
N GLU A 114 -7.61 -5.74 20.44
CA GLU A 114 -7.55 -7.18 20.18
C GLU A 114 -6.87 -7.49 18.84
N LEU A 115 -7.23 -6.77 17.78
CA LEU A 115 -6.70 -6.93 16.42
C LEU A 115 -5.29 -6.36 16.25
N ALA A 116 -4.83 -5.54 17.17
CA ALA A 116 -3.52 -4.91 17.10
C ALA A 116 -2.40 -5.96 17.06
N GLY A 117 -1.61 -5.93 15.99
CA GLY A 117 -0.52 -6.88 15.79
C GLY A 117 -0.92 -8.24 15.21
N GLN A 118 -2.21 -8.51 14.98
CA GLN A 118 -2.67 -9.71 14.30
C GLN A 118 -2.47 -9.58 12.78
N GLU A 119 -1.57 -10.40 12.22
CA GLU A 119 -1.35 -10.46 10.78
C GLU A 119 -2.32 -11.50 10.18
N ASP A 120 -3.17 -11.07 9.24
CA ASP A 120 -4.00 -11.94 8.39
C ASP A 120 -3.20 -12.44 7.18
#